data_AF-A0A8T7DZB9-F1
#
_entry.id   AF-A0A8T7DZB9-F1
#
_cell.length_a   1.000
_cell.length_b   1.000
_cell.length_c   1.000
_cell.angle_alpha   90.00
_cell.angle_beta   90.00
_cell.angle_gamma   90.00
#
_symmetry.space_group_name_H-M   'P 1'
#
loop_
_entity.id
_entity.type
_entity.pdbx_description
1 polymer ?
#
loop_
_entity_poly.entity_id
_entity_poly.type
_entity_poly.pdbx_seq_one_letter_code
_entity_poly.pdbx_strand_id
1 'polypeptide(L)'
;MRTQRHRSGTSDRVVLAAPLQDGARSPDRQHNGNGRAADADDQCSLHDVQATELGELVATIEGEVIPRLMLAHQSLQDSASIAALSVAPPSSEDVAELVDMVLVDNDALARGFVNKVLDRGVPIESVYLNLLSPAARHLGELWEADRCSFSDVTIGIWHLHRLMHE
;
A
#
# COMPACT_ATOMS: atom_id res chain seq x y z
N MET A 1 -45.36 -26.60 3.28
CA MET A 1 -44.84 -27.25 2.05
C MET A 1 -43.44 -26.74 1.80
N ARG A 2 -42.45 -27.64 1.85
CA ARG A 2 -41.02 -27.39 1.57
C ARG A 2 -40.79 -27.53 0.07
N THR A 3 -39.95 -26.68 -0.53
CA THR A 3 -39.23 -27.04 -1.76
C THR A 3 -37.83 -26.43 -1.73
N GLN A 4 -36.87 -27.32 -1.50
CA GLN A 4 -35.43 -27.08 -1.46
C GLN A 4 -34.86 -27.30 -2.87
N ARG A 5 -34.00 -26.38 -3.34
CA ARG A 5 -33.28 -26.53 -4.61
C ARG A 5 -31.98 -27.31 -4.38
N HIS A 6 -31.90 -28.47 -5.01
CA HIS A 6 -30.67 -29.23 -5.21
C HIS A 6 -29.75 -28.50 -6.21
N ARG A 7 -28.47 -28.34 -5.86
CA ARG A 7 -27.38 -28.24 -6.84
C ARG A 7 -26.35 -29.29 -6.51
N SER A 8 -26.19 -30.21 -7.45
CA SER A 8 -25.20 -31.27 -7.49
C SER A 8 -23.89 -30.68 -8.01
N GLY A 9 -22.83 -30.77 -7.21
CA GLY A 9 -21.46 -30.44 -7.60
C GLY A 9 -20.56 -31.62 -7.25
N THR A 10 -20.05 -32.27 -8.28
CA THR A 10 -19.24 -33.47 -8.28
C THR A 10 -17.76 -33.20 -7.98
N SER A 11 -17.14 -34.22 -7.39
CA SER A 11 -15.74 -34.65 -7.56
C SER A 11 -14.70 -34.11 -6.58
N ASP A 12 -14.35 -34.93 -5.58
CA ASP A 12 -12.93 -35.12 -5.27
C ASP A 12 -12.68 -36.56 -4.78
N ARG A 13 -11.68 -37.21 -5.39
CA ARG A 13 -11.32 -38.63 -5.16
C ARG A 13 -9.99 -38.68 -4.42
N VAL A 14 -10.05 -39.23 -3.22
CA VAL A 14 -8.95 -39.82 -2.44
C VAL A 14 -8.14 -40.82 -3.28
N VAL A 15 -6.79 -40.81 -3.19
CA VAL A 15 -5.96 -42.03 -2.99
C VAL A 15 -4.61 -41.67 -2.34
N LEU A 16 -4.43 -42.22 -1.14
CA LEU A 16 -3.20 -42.43 -0.36
C LEU A 16 -2.23 -43.38 -1.08
N ALA A 17 -0.92 -43.09 -1.08
CA ALA A 17 0.10 -44.14 -1.30
C ALA A 17 1.45 -43.76 -0.68
N ALA A 18 1.81 -44.45 0.41
CA ALA A 18 3.17 -44.63 0.91
C ALA A 18 3.72 -45.99 0.41
N PRO A 19 5.05 -46.14 0.32
CA PRO A 19 5.74 -47.23 1.05
C PRO A 19 7.09 -46.75 1.64
N LEU A 20 7.52 -47.12 2.86
CA LEU A 20 8.11 -48.38 3.36
C LEU A 20 9.47 -48.79 2.74
N GLN A 21 10.54 -48.36 3.44
CA GLN A 21 11.66 -49.10 4.06
C GLN A 21 12.65 -49.99 3.25
N ASP A 22 13.93 -49.61 3.46
CA ASP A 22 15.07 -50.43 3.92
C ASP A 22 15.85 -51.31 2.93
N GLY A 23 17.20 -51.31 3.05
CA GLY A 23 18.09 -52.13 2.24
C GLY A 23 19.54 -51.65 2.18
N ALA A 24 20.37 -52.21 3.07
CA ALA A 24 21.78 -51.92 3.24
C ALA A 24 22.73 -52.54 2.16
N ARG A 25 23.91 -51.90 2.07
CA ARG A 25 25.28 -52.44 1.85
C ARG A 25 25.83 -52.69 0.43
N SER A 26 27.01 -52.09 0.21
CA SER A 26 27.94 -52.13 -0.94
C SER A 26 28.46 -53.53 -1.31
N PRO A 27 29.13 -53.75 -2.47
CA PRO A 27 30.55 -53.35 -2.67
C PRO A 27 31.00 -53.00 -4.12
N ASP A 28 32.28 -52.65 -4.21
CA ASP A 28 33.22 -52.73 -5.34
C ASP A 28 33.54 -51.53 -6.28
N ARG A 29 34.75 -51.01 -6.01
CA ARG A 29 35.75 -50.35 -6.87
C ARG A 29 35.63 -50.62 -8.38
N GLN A 30 35.80 -49.58 -9.21
CA GLN A 30 37.09 -49.19 -9.80
C GLN A 30 36.96 -47.97 -10.76
N HIS A 31 37.91 -47.05 -10.61
CA HIS A 31 38.63 -46.31 -11.66
C HIS A 31 37.86 -45.75 -12.87
N ASN A 32 37.93 -44.43 -13.07
CA ASN A 32 38.79 -43.80 -14.09
C ASN A 32 38.31 -42.38 -14.42
N GLY A 33 39.25 -41.47 -14.63
CA GLY A 33 39.12 -40.47 -15.70
C GLY A 33 38.49 -39.13 -15.35
N ASN A 34 39.33 -38.22 -14.86
CA ASN A 34 39.68 -37.00 -15.57
C ASN A 34 38.55 -36.05 -16.03
N GLY A 35 38.46 -34.88 -15.41
CA GLY A 35 37.91 -33.70 -16.08
C GLY A 35 37.33 -32.64 -15.15
N ARG A 36 37.93 -31.43 -15.23
CA ARG A 36 37.30 -30.12 -14.97
C ARG A 36 37.50 -29.51 -13.57
N ALA A 37 38.75 -29.20 -13.25
CA ALA A 37 39.11 -28.06 -12.41
C ALA A 37 39.52 -26.91 -13.34
N ALA A 38 38.56 -26.09 -13.80
CA ALA A 38 38.85 -24.86 -14.57
C ALA A 38 37.70 -23.84 -14.70
N ASP A 39 36.56 -23.98 -14.01
CA ASP A 39 35.38 -23.11 -14.23
C ASP A 39 34.86 -22.41 -12.94
N ALA A 40 35.65 -22.41 -11.84
CA ALA A 40 35.22 -21.83 -10.55
C ALA A 40 35.82 -20.44 -10.23
N ASP A 41 36.89 -20.02 -10.92
CA ASP A 41 37.57 -18.74 -10.63
C ASP A 41 36.93 -17.52 -11.31
N ASP A 42 36.18 -17.72 -12.41
CA ASP A 42 35.66 -16.61 -13.22
C ASP A 42 34.29 -16.09 -12.73
N GLN A 43 33.56 -16.88 -11.92
CA GLN A 43 32.25 -16.52 -11.39
C GLN A 43 32.32 -15.72 -10.06
N CYS A 44 33.46 -15.75 -9.37
CA CYS A 44 33.64 -15.09 -8.08
C CYS A 44 33.78 -13.55 -8.23
N SER A 45 34.32 -13.08 -9.35
CA SER A 45 34.65 -11.65 -9.53
C SER A 45 33.45 -10.75 -9.86
N LEU A 46 32.41 -11.26 -10.51
CA LEU A 46 31.25 -10.43 -10.89
C LEU A 46 30.29 -10.15 -9.73
N HIS A 47 30.13 -11.13 -8.82
CA HIS A 47 29.29 -10.96 -7.63
C HIS A 47 29.97 -10.08 -6.57
N ASP A 48 31.30 -10.16 -6.42
CA ASP A 48 32.05 -9.30 -5.49
C ASP A 48 32.02 -7.82 -5.91
N VAL A 49 32.10 -7.54 -7.21
CA VAL A 49 32.01 -6.16 -7.72
C VAL A 49 30.62 -5.57 -7.49
N GLN A 50 29.54 -6.33 -7.71
CA GLN A 50 28.17 -5.88 -7.43
C GLN A 50 27.89 -5.69 -5.93
N ALA A 51 28.45 -6.54 -5.07
CA ALA A 51 28.35 -6.38 -3.62
C ALA A 51 29.09 -5.11 -3.14
N THR A 52 30.19 -4.76 -3.79
CA THR A 52 30.97 -3.55 -3.50
C THR A 52 30.22 -2.29 -3.95
N GLU A 53 29.61 -2.29 -5.14
CA GLU A 53 28.79 -1.17 -5.64
C GLU A 53 27.56 -0.91 -4.75
N LEU A 54 26.88 -1.97 -4.29
CA LEU A 54 25.78 -1.84 -3.34
C LEU A 54 26.25 -1.30 -1.99
N GLY A 55 27.43 -1.73 -1.52
CA GLY A 55 28.05 -1.20 -0.29
C GLY A 55 28.38 0.28 -0.38
N GLU A 56 28.93 0.74 -1.50
CA GLU A 56 29.25 2.15 -1.76
C GLU A 56 27.98 3.02 -1.85
N LEU A 57 26.93 2.50 -2.50
CA LEU A 57 25.63 3.16 -2.55
C LEU A 57 24.99 3.26 -1.15
N VAL A 58 25.01 2.18 -0.36
CA VAL A 58 24.49 2.19 1.01
C VAL A 58 25.25 3.18 1.89
N ALA A 59 26.58 3.18 1.84
CA ALA A 59 27.40 4.12 2.59
C ALA A 59 27.10 5.59 2.20
N THR A 60 26.85 5.84 0.91
CA THR A 60 26.44 7.16 0.43
C THR A 60 25.03 7.53 0.90
N ILE A 61 24.10 6.58 0.90
CA ILE A 61 22.74 6.80 1.40
C ILE A 61 22.78 7.15 2.89
N GLU A 62 23.52 6.38 3.69
CA GLU A 62 23.60 6.56 5.15
C GLU A 62 24.40 7.80 5.55
N GLY A 63 25.52 8.07 4.86
CA GLY A 63 26.41 9.19 5.19
C GLY A 63 25.93 10.54 4.68
N GLU A 64 25.21 10.57 3.56
CA GLU A 64 24.90 11.82 2.85
C GLU A 64 23.41 12.01 2.57
N VAL A 65 22.73 10.99 2.01
CA VAL A 65 21.34 11.15 1.53
C VAL A 65 20.35 11.23 2.70
N ILE A 66 20.37 10.26 3.61
CA ILE A 66 19.48 10.20 4.77
C ILE A 66 19.66 11.46 5.66
N PRO A 67 20.88 11.86 6.05
CA PRO A 67 21.07 13.08 6.86
C PRO A 67 20.53 14.33 6.18
N ARG A 68 20.72 14.47 4.86
CA ARG A 68 20.18 15.61 4.10
C ARG A 68 18.65 15.59 4.05
N LEU A 69 18.04 14.43 3.87
CA LEU A 69 16.58 14.29 3.91
C LEU A 69 16.02 14.59 5.30
N MET A 70 16.69 14.15 6.37
CA MET A 70 16.30 14.48 7.75
C MET A 70 16.31 15.99 7.99
N LEU A 71 17.37 16.68 7.58
CA LEU A 71 17.50 18.15 7.72
C LEU A 71 16.45 18.89 6.90
N ALA A 72 16.25 18.50 5.64
CA ALA A 72 15.23 19.09 4.78
C ALA A 72 13.82 18.88 5.34
N HIS A 73 13.53 17.67 5.84
CA HIS A 73 12.24 17.34 6.43
C HIS A 73 11.98 18.11 7.72
N GLN A 74 12.98 18.31 8.58
CA GLN A 74 12.84 19.07 9.81
C GLN A 74 12.51 20.54 9.54
N SER A 75 13.17 21.17 8.56
CA SER A 75 12.84 22.55 8.14
C SER A 75 11.41 22.69 7.58
N LEU A 76 10.93 21.69 6.84
CA LEU A 76 9.55 21.65 6.34
C LEU A 76 8.55 21.46 7.48
N GLN A 77 8.84 20.60 8.46
CA GLN A 77 8.01 20.39 9.65
C GLN A 77 7.91 21.65 10.51
N ASP A 78 9.02 22.35 10.74
CA ASP A 78 9.03 23.60 11.51
C ASP A 78 8.18 24.68 10.81
N SER A 79 8.32 24.79 9.49
CA SER A 79 7.52 25.72 8.68
C SER A 79 6.04 25.36 8.66
N ALA A 80 5.73 24.06 8.52
CA ALA A 80 4.35 23.55 8.54
C ALA A 80 3.70 23.73 9.92
N SER A 81 4.44 23.53 11.01
CA SER A 81 3.97 23.75 12.38
C SER A 81 3.60 25.21 12.61
N ILE A 82 4.43 26.16 12.14
CA ILE A 82 4.14 27.59 12.22
C ILE A 82 2.92 27.96 11.35
N ALA A 83 2.80 27.39 10.14
CA ALA A 83 1.65 27.62 9.27
C ALA A 83 0.34 27.05 9.85
N ALA A 84 0.40 25.85 10.44
CA ALA A 84 -0.74 25.18 11.05
C ALA A 84 -1.32 25.95 12.26
N LEU A 85 -0.50 26.74 12.97
CA LEU A 85 -0.95 27.62 14.05
C LEU A 85 -1.66 28.89 13.54
N SER A 86 -1.47 29.23 12.26
CA SER A 86 -1.97 30.48 11.65
C SER A 86 -3.23 30.29 10.80
N VAL A 87 -3.50 29.08 10.33
CA VAL A 87 -4.63 28.78 9.43
C VAL A 87 -5.67 27.94 10.15
N ALA A 88 -6.94 28.35 10.08
CA ALA A 88 -8.04 27.60 10.66
C ALA A 88 -8.19 26.24 9.96
N PRO A 89 -8.41 25.14 10.71
CA PRO A 89 -8.65 23.83 10.11
C PRO A 89 -9.98 23.81 9.35
N PRO A 90 -10.17 22.85 8.43
CA PRO A 90 -11.46 22.59 7.79
C PRO A 90 -12.59 22.49 8.82
N SER A 91 -13.69 23.18 8.54
CA SER A 91 -14.86 23.23 9.41
C SER A 91 -15.78 22.03 9.18
N SER A 92 -16.75 21.81 10.08
CA SER A 92 -17.79 20.80 9.88
C SER A 92 -18.69 21.08 8.66
N GLU A 93 -18.83 22.36 8.28
CA GLU A 93 -19.54 22.76 7.07
C GLU A 93 -18.75 22.35 5.81
N ASP A 94 -17.42 22.54 5.82
CA ASP A 94 -16.55 22.07 4.73
C ASP A 94 -16.68 20.54 4.53
N VAL A 95 -16.81 19.78 5.62
CA VAL A 95 -17.01 18.32 5.58
C VAL A 95 -18.35 17.97 4.95
N ALA A 96 -19.44 18.61 5.37
CA ALA A 96 -20.77 18.36 4.83
C ALA A 96 -20.84 18.71 3.33
N GLU A 97 -20.25 19.85 2.93
CA GLU A 97 -20.21 20.28 1.53
C GLU A 97 -19.47 19.26 0.65
N LEU A 98 -18.31 18.77 1.12
CA LEU A 98 -17.57 17.72 0.41
C LEU A 98 -18.38 16.43 0.29
N VAL A 99 -19.07 16.02 1.36
CA VAL A 99 -19.90 14.80 1.37
C VAL A 99 -21.03 14.89 0.34
N ASP A 100 -21.71 16.01 0.26
CA ASP A 100 -22.74 16.24 -0.75
C ASP A 100 -22.16 16.16 -2.18
N MET A 101 -20.98 16.71 -2.41
CA MET A 101 -20.33 16.64 -3.73
C MET A 101 -19.96 15.21 -4.15
N VAL A 102 -19.44 14.40 -3.23
CA VAL A 102 -19.05 13.01 -3.55
C VAL A 102 -20.25 12.07 -3.71
N LEU A 103 -21.39 12.36 -3.07
CA LEU A 103 -22.62 11.60 -3.25
C LEU A 103 -23.31 11.87 -4.59
N VAL A 104 -23.11 13.06 -5.16
CA VAL A 104 -23.69 13.46 -6.46
C VAL A 104 -22.77 13.10 -7.65
N ASP A 105 -21.65 12.40 -7.40
CA ASP A 105 -20.63 12.04 -8.42
C ASP A 105 -20.11 13.28 -9.18
N ASN A 106 -19.88 14.37 -8.45
CA ASN A 106 -19.35 15.60 -9.03
C ASN A 106 -17.87 15.80 -8.68
N ASP A 107 -17.04 14.94 -9.24
CA ASP A 107 -15.61 14.93 -8.94
C ASP A 107 -14.89 16.20 -9.37
N ALA A 108 -15.35 16.88 -10.42
CA ALA A 108 -14.80 18.18 -10.80
C ALA A 108 -15.03 19.24 -9.70
N LEU A 109 -16.24 19.27 -9.12
CA LEU A 109 -16.53 20.16 -7.99
C LEU A 109 -15.78 19.75 -6.73
N ALA A 110 -15.78 18.46 -6.38
CA ALA A 110 -15.10 17.96 -5.19
C ALA A 110 -13.58 18.27 -5.23
N ARG A 111 -12.92 18.08 -6.39
CA ARG A 111 -11.52 18.49 -6.59
C ARG A 111 -11.34 20.00 -6.47
N GLY A 112 -12.20 20.77 -7.13
CA GLY A 112 -12.16 22.23 -7.04
C GLY A 112 -12.32 22.72 -5.60
N PHE A 113 -13.14 22.04 -4.80
CA PHE A 113 -13.32 22.33 -3.39
C PHE A 113 -12.06 22.02 -2.58
N VAL A 114 -11.47 20.82 -2.72
CA VAL A 114 -10.22 20.47 -2.03
C VAL A 114 -9.08 21.43 -2.39
N ASN A 115 -8.96 21.82 -3.66
CA ASN A 115 -7.97 22.81 -4.10
C ASN A 115 -8.20 24.17 -3.42
N LYS A 116 -9.44 24.64 -3.33
CA LYS A 116 -9.74 25.87 -2.58
C LYS A 116 -9.33 25.74 -1.12
N VAL A 117 -9.57 24.59 -0.49
CA VAL A 117 -9.16 24.35 0.91
C VAL A 117 -7.64 24.44 1.05
N LEU A 118 -6.88 23.87 0.11
CA LEU A 118 -5.42 23.96 0.07
C LEU A 118 -4.92 25.38 -0.20
N ASP A 119 -5.59 26.12 -1.10
CA ASP A 119 -5.27 27.52 -1.41
C ASP A 119 -5.48 28.46 -0.22
N ARG A 120 -6.29 28.08 0.79
CA ARG A 120 -6.39 28.80 2.07
C ARG A 120 -5.11 28.69 2.92
N GLY A 121 -4.12 27.91 2.49
CA GLY A 121 -2.90 27.60 3.23
C GLY A 121 -3.07 26.49 4.26
N VAL A 122 -4.17 25.73 4.18
CA VAL A 122 -4.39 24.57 5.06
C VAL A 122 -3.35 23.50 4.71
N PRO A 123 -2.58 22.99 5.67
CA PRO A 123 -1.60 21.95 5.40
C PRO A 123 -2.32 20.68 4.91
N ILE A 124 -1.70 19.98 3.95
CA ILE A 124 -2.27 18.77 3.35
C ILE A 124 -2.60 17.70 4.41
N GLU A 125 -1.80 17.59 5.47
CA GLU A 125 -2.08 16.71 6.61
C GLU A 125 -3.43 17.05 7.28
N SER A 126 -3.73 18.34 7.45
CA SER A 126 -5.03 18.77 7.98
C SER A 126 -6.17 18.47 7.01
N VAL A 127 -5.95 18.46 5.70
CA VAL A 127 -6.98 18.01 4.74
C VAL A 127 -7.27 16.52 4.94
N TYR A 128 -6.24 15.69 5.12
CA TYR A 128 -6.43 14.26 5.39
C TYR A 128 -7.15 13.99 6.73
N LEU A 129 -6.71 14.66 7.79
CA LEU A 129 -7.17 14.39 9.16
C LEU A 129 -8.49 15.10 9.49
N ASN A 130 -8.68 16.33 9.02
CA ASN A 130 -9.79 17.19 9.43
C ASN A 130 -10.85 17.41 8.34
N LEU A 131 -10.63 16.97 7.09
CA LEU A 131 -11.64 17.02 6.03
C LEU A 131 -12.02 15.62 5.53
N LEU A 132 -11.06 14.84 5.04
CA LEU A 132 -11.35 13.54 4.40
C LEU A 132 -11.77 12.46 5.41
N SER A 133 -11.07 12.36 6.54
CA SER A 133 -11.41 11.39 7.58
C SER A 133 -12.81 11.65 8.18
N PRO A 134 -13.18 12.91 8.54
CA PRO A 134 -14.54 13.22 8.96
C PRO A 134 -15.58 13.03 7.86
N ALA A 135 -15.27 13.28 6.58
CA ALA A 135 -16.18 13.02 5.47
C ALA A 135 -16.52 11.53 5.34
N ALA A 136 -15.52 10.65 5.43
CA ALA A 136 -15.74 9.21 5.43
C ALA A 136 -16.60 8.75 6.62
N ARG A 137 -16.38 9.33 7.80
CA ARG A 137 -17.22 9.08 8.98
C ARG A 137 -18.66 9.55 8.75
N HIS A 138 -18.84 10.74 8.19
CA HIS A 138 -20.14 11.32 7.94
C HIS A 138 -20.96 10.50 6.92
N LEU A 139 -20.31 9.95 5.89
CA LEU A 139 -20.94 8.98 4.99
C LEU A 139 -21.50 7.76 5.76
N GLY A 140 -20.74 7.25 6.72
CA GLY A 140 -21.21 6.17 7.61
C GLY A 140 -22.41 6.57 8.46
N GLU A 141 -22.38 7.77 9.05
CA GLU A 141 -23.50 8.32 9.84
C GLU A 141 -24.77 8.51 9.00
N LEU A 142 -24.63 8.98 7.75
CA LEU A 142 -25.75 9.10 6.81
C LEU A 142 -26.37 7.75 6.47
N TRP A 143 -25.56 6.70 6.35
CA TRP A 143 -26.05 5.34 6.14
C TRP A 143 -26.77 4.80 7.38
N GLU A 144 -26.20 4.97 8.58
CA GLU A 144 -26.84 4.59 9.84
C GLU A 144 -28.18 5.31 10.05
N ALA A 145 -28.32 6.54 9.54
CA ALA A 145 -29.54 7.34 9.60
C ALA A 145 -30.53 7.08 8.42
N ASP A 146 -30.34 6.02 7.63
CA ASP A 146 -31.14 5.70 6.44
C ASP A 146 -31.28 6.90 5.47
N ARG A 147 -30.24 7.72 5.36
CA ARG A 147 -30.18 8.88 4.43
C ARG A 147 -29.48 8.53 3.12
N CYS A 148 -28.62 7.52 3.11
CA CYS A 148 -27.99 6.98 1.91
C CYS A 148 -27.91 5.45 1.97
N SER A 149 -27.74 4.80 0.82
CA SER A 149 -27.55 3.35 0.75
C SER A 149 -26.10 2.94 0.96
N PHE A 150 -25.86 1.67 1.26
CA PHE A 150 -24.52 1.11 1.35
C PHE A 150 -23.70 1.30 0.04
N SER A 151 -24.38 1.23 -1.12
CA SER A 151 -23.75 1.50 -2.42
C SER A 151 -23.28 2.94 -2.53
N ASP A 152 -24.09 3.90 -2.06
CA ASP A 152 -23.74 5.32 -2.07
C ASP A 152 -22.52 5.59 -1.18
N VAL A 153 -22.43 4.96 0.00
CA VAL A 153 -21.25 5.04 0.87
C VAL A 153 -20.01 4.49 0.17
N THR A 154 -20.12 3.33 -0.48
CA THR A 154 -18.99 2.69 -1.17
C THR A 154 -18.48 3.57 -2.32
N ILE A 155 -19.39 4.13 -3.12
CA ILE A 155 -19.06 5.05 -4.22
C ILE A 155 -18.47 6.35 -3.67
N GLY A 156 -19.06 6.93 -2.62
CA GLY A 156 -18.56 8.14 -1.96
C GLY A 156 -17.13 7.96 -1.43
N ILE A 157 -16.83 6.83 -0.78
CA ILE A 157 -15.47 6.51 -0.33
C ILE A 157 -14.51 6.36 -1.52
N TRP A 158 -14.95 5.75 -2.62
CA TRP A 158 -14.14 5.66 -3.83
C TRP A 158 -13.82 7.03 -4.43
N HIS A 159 -14.80 7.95 -4.47
CA HIS A 159 -14.57 9.35 -4.87
C HIS A 159 -13.59 10.05 -3.93
N LEU A 160 -13.74 9.91 -2.61
CA LEU A 160 -12.77 10.45 -1.64
C LEU A 160 -11.36 9.92 -1.90
N HIS A 161 -11.22 8.62 -2.19
CA HIS A 161 -9.93 8.03 -2.51
C HIS A 161 -9.36 8.57 -3.83
N ARG A 162 -10.19 8.79 -4.86
CA ARG A 162 -9.75 9.38 -6.14
C ARG A 162 -9.18 10.79 -5.95
N LEU A 163 -9.75 11.59 -5.04
CA LEU A 163 -9.23 12.91 -4.67
C LEU A 163 -7.81 12.89 -4.09
N MET A 164 -7.31 11.74 -3.60
CA MET A 164 -5.98 11.63 -3.00
C MET A 164 -4.89 11.29 -4.02
N HIS A 165 -5.27 10.70 -5.16
CA HIS A 165 -4.31 10.13 -6.13
C HIS A 165 -4.15 10.96 -7.40
N GLU A 166 -5.10 11.85 -7.72
CA GLU A 166 -5.05 12.75 -8.88
C GLU A 166 -4.60 14.16 -8.51
#